data_AF-A0A918UUS2-F1
#
_entry.id   AF-A0A918UUS2-F1
#
_cell.length_a   1.000
_cell.length_b   1.000
_cell.length_c   1.000
_cell.angle_alpha   90.00
_cell.angle_beta   90.00
_cell.angle_gamma   90.00
#
_symmetry.space_group_name_H-M   'P 1'
#
loop_
_entity.id
_entity.type
_entity.pdbx_description
1 polymer ?
#
loop_
_entity_poly.entity_id
_entity_poly.type
_entity_poly.pdbx_seq_one_letter_code
_entity_poly.pdbx_strand_id
1 'polypeptide(L)'
;MSKEAVFTLKIEPELREAFMAEAAAVHRPASQIVREFMRDYVEQQQKAREYDDWFRAEVEAGLKEADDPNTVWHSHEDVVADMERQRQSFLARIKAVE
;
A
#
# COMPACT_ATOMS: atom_id res chain seq x y z
N MET A 1 -19.43 -10.70 24.57
CA MET A 1 -19.85 -9.30 24.76
C MET A 1 -18.59 -8.44 24.76
N SER A 2 -18.17 -7.93 23.60
CA SER A 2 -17.02 -7.03 23.50
C SER A 2 -17.34 -5.72 24.20
N LYS A 3 -16.55 -5.36 25.22
CA LYS A 3 -16.72 -4.10 25.96
C LYS A 3 -16.52 -2.94 24.99
N GLU A 4 -17.47 -2.02 24.94
CA GLU A 4 -17.29 -0.74 24.26
C GLU A 4 -16.15 0.02 24.95
N ALA A 5 -15.15 0.44 24.16
CA ALA A 5 -14.05 1.28 24.64
C ALA A 5 -14.38 2.74 24.32
N VAL A 6 -14.37 3.60 25.34
CA VAL A 6 -14.59 5.04 25.18
C VAL A 6 -13.23 5.73 25.02
N PHE A 7 -13.09 6.50 23.94
CA PHE A 7 -11.89 7.30 23.67
C PHE A 7 -12.20 8.77 23.92
N THR A 8 -11.53 9.37 24.90
CA THR A 8 -11.68 10.79 25.24
C THR A 8 -10.43 11.54 24.78
N LEU A 9 -10.61 12.51 23.88
CA LEU A 9 -9.53 13.34 23.33
C LEU A 9 -9.78 14.81 23.69
N LYS A 10 -8.71 15.54 23.96
CA LYS A 10 -8.73 17.01 24.02
C LYS A 10 -8.41 17.56 22.63
N ILE A 11 -9.27 18.43 22.13
CA ILE A 11 -9.13 19.13 20.85
C ILE A 11 -9.43 20.60 21.05
N GLU A 12 -8.92 21.48 20.18
CA GLU A 12 -9.25 22.90 20.23
C GLU A 12 -10.77 23.10 20.08
N PRO A 13 -11.40 24.02 20.86
CA PRO A 13 -12.82 24.30 20.77
C PRO A 13 -13.26 24.66 19.34
N GLU A 14 -12.46 25.46 18.63
CA GLU A 14 -12.74 25.91 17.27
C GLU A 14 -12.73 24.73 16.29
N LEU A 15 -11.78 23.80 16.45
CA LEU A 15 -11.71 22.59 15.63
C LEU A 15 -12.89 21.66 15.89
N ARG A 16 -13.33 21.52 17.15
CA ARG A 16 -14.52 20.75 17.51
C ARG A 16 -15.76 21.31 16.83
N GLU A 17 -15.96 22.62 16.92
CA GLU A 17 -17.14 23.28 16.35
C GLU A 17 -17.18 23.14 14.83
N ALA A 18 -16.05 23.40 14.16
CA ALA A 18 -15.93 23.22 12.72
C ALA A 18 -16.22 21.77 12.30
N PHE A 19 -15.63 20.79 12.99
CA PHE A 19 -15.86 19.37 12.69
C PHE A 19 -17.33 18.96 12.87
N MET A 20 -17.97 19.43 13.94
CA MET A 20 -19.39 19.14 14.19
C MET A 20 -20.30 19.78 13.15
N ALA A 21 -20.00 21.00 12.70
CA ALA A 21 -20.76 21.70 11.67
C ALA A 21 -20.68 20.96 10.32
N GLU A 22 -19.48 20.56 9.90
CA GLU A 22 -19.27 19.79 8.67
C GLU A 22 -19.92 18.39 8.74
N ALA A 23 -19.76 17.69 9.86
CA ALA A 23 -20.41 16.39 10.08
C ALA A 23 -21.94 16.50 9.98
N ALA A 24 -22.54 17.57 10.52
CA ALA A 24 -23.96 17.84 10.42
C ALA A 24 -24.39 18.16 8.98
N ALA A 25 -23.58 18.95 8.24
CA ALA A 25 -23.84 19.31 6.85
C ALA A 25 -23.88 18.08 5.92
N VAL A 26 -23.05 17.07 6.18
CA VAL A 26 -23.08 15.79 5.46
C VAL A 26 -24.03 14.76 6.09
N HIS A 27 -24.79 15.13 7.13
CA HIS A 27 -25.71 14.26 7.87
C HIS A 27 -25.06 12.97 8.43
N ARG A 28 -23.79 13.04 8.83
CA ARG A 28 -23.05 11.89 9.39
C ARG A 28 -22.71 12.14 10.86
N PRO A 29 -22.82 11.13 11.74
CA PRO A 29 -22.36 11.26 13.11
C PRO A 29 -20.84 11.50 13.17
N ALA A 30 -20.41 12.52 13.91
CA ALA A 30 -19.00 12.81 14.15
C ALA A 30 -18.20 11.58 14.64
N SER A 31 -18.80 10.76 15.51
CA SER A 31 -18.17 9.53 16.02
C SER A 31 -17.96 8.46 14.94
N GLN A 32 -18.81 8.43 13.91
CA GLN A 32 -18.63 7.52 12.77
C GLN A 32 -17.43 7.96 11.94
N ILE A 33 -17.34 9.25 11.60
CA ILE A 33 -16.24 9.80 10.81
C ILE A 33 -14.90 9.56 11.52
N VAL A 34 -14.83 9.78 12.83
CA VAL A 34 -13.61 9.52 13.62
C VAL A 34 -13.23 8.04 13.61
N ARG A 35 -14.19 7.11 13.72
CA ARG A 35 -13.90 5.67 13.68
C ARG A 35 -13.37 5.22 12.32
N GLU A 36 -13.92 5.76 11.23
CA GLU A 36 -13.43 5.49 9.87
C GLU A 36 -12.03 6.05 9.69
N PHE A 37 -11.80 7.32 10.05
CA PHE A 37 -10.47 7.93 10.01
C PHE A 37 -9.43 7.13 10.80
N MET A 38 -9.77 6.67 12.00
CA MET A 38 -8.88 5.83 12.81
C MET A 38 -8.57 4.49 12.12
N ARG A 39 -9.56 3.86 11.49
CA ARG A 39 -9.36 2.58 10.78
C ARG A 39 -8.46 2.77 9.57
N ASP A 40 -8.74 3.80 8.77
CA ASP A 40 -7.96 4.13 7.58
C ASP A 40 -6.53 4.48 7.95
N TYR A 41 -6.33 5.24 9.02
CA TYR A 41 -5.00 5.56 9.53
C TYR A 41 -4.25 4.29 9.95
N VAL A 42 -4.87 3.40 10.72
CA VAL A 42 -4.23 2.14 11.13
C VAL A 42 -3.86 1.29 9.92
N GLU A 43 -4.77 1.14 8.96
CA GLU A 43 -4.54 0.35 7.75
C GLU A 43 -3.39 0.93 6.90
N GLN A 44 -3.38 2.25 6.69
CA GLN A 44 -2.30 2.92 5.96
C GLN A 44 -0.94 2.73 6.66
N GLN A 45 -0.91 2.87 7.99
CA GLN A 45 0.33 2.69 8.76
C GLN A 45 0.80 1.24 8.79
N GLN A 46 -0.11 0.26 8.79
CA GLN A 46 0.24 -1.15 8.67
C GLN A 46 0.83 -1.45 7.30
N LYS A 47 0.15 -1.05 6.21
CA LYS A 47 0.63 -1.22 4.84
C LYS A 47 1.99 -0.57 4.63
N ALA A 48 2.22 0.63 5.17
CA ALA A 48 3.50 1.31 5.06
C ALA A 48 4.63 0.51 5.76
N ARG A 49 4.39 0.00 6.97
CA ARG A 49 5.37 -0.85 7.65
C ARG A 49 5.63 -2.17 6.93
N GLU A 50 4.57 -2.84 6.50
CA GLU A 50 4.68 -4.10 5.73
C GLU A 50 5.45 -3.89 4.42
N TYR A 51 5.18 -2.79 3.72
CA TYR A 51 5.91 -2.41 2.52
C TYR A 51 7.38 -2.13 2.82
N ASP A 52 7.70 -1.37 3.87
CA ASP A 52 9.07 -1.07 4.27
C ASP A 52 9.85 -2.35 4.65
N ASP A 53 9.21 -3.26 5.39
CA ASP A 53 9.81 -4.54 5.79
C ASP A 53 10.07 -5.43 4.57
N TRP A 54 9.09 -5.55 3.67
CA TRP A 54 9.25 -6.26 2.40
C TRP A 54 10.35 -5.64 1.55
N PHE A 55 10.35 -4.32 1.37
CA PHE A 55 11.33 -3.61 0.55
C PHE A 55 12.75 -3.81 1.07
N ARG A 56 12.95 -3.75 2.39
CA ARG A 56 14.26 -4.04 3.00
C ARG A 56 14.70 -5.47 2.74
N ALA A 57 13.80 -6.44 2.84
CA ALA A 57 14.10 -7.85 2.59
C ALA A 57 14.50 -8.09 1.12
N GLU A 58 13.78 -7.50 0.16
CA GLU A 58 14.11 -7.59 -1.27
C GLU A 58 15.46 -6.95 -1.59
N VAL A 59 15.74 -5.77 -1.01
CA VAL A 59 17.04 -5.11 -1.19
C VAL A 59 18.17 -5.96 -0.60
N GLU A 60 17.98 -6.52 0.59
CA GLU A 60 18.98 -7.41 1.20
C GLU A 60 19.20 -8.68 0.36
N ALA A 61 18.14 -9.27 -0.19
CA ALA A 61 18.23 -10.41 -1.09
C ALA A 61 19.01 -10.06 -2.36
N GLY A 62 18.69 -8.93 -3.00
CA GLY A 62 19.39 -8.46 -4.20
C GLY A 62 20.87 -8.14 -3.94
N LEU A 63 21.21 -7.58 -2.78
CA LEU A 63 22.61 -7.36 -2.39
C LEU A 63 23.36 -8.69 -2.20
N LYS A 64 22.74 -9.67 -1.53
CA LYS A 64 23.34 -11.00 -1.37
C LYS A 64 23.56 -11.71 -2.70
N GLU A 65 22.61 -11.60 -3.62
CA GLU A 65 22.75 -12.15 -4.97
C GLU A 65 23.86 -11.43 -5.73
N ALA A 66 23.92 -10.09 -5.66
CA ALA A 66 24.99 -9.33 -6.32
C ALA A 66 26.39 -9.67 -5.78
N ASP A 67 26.51 -9.96 -4.49
CA ASP A 67 27.78 -10.33 -3.85
C ASP A 67 28.17 -11.81 -4.08
N ASP A 68 27.25 -12.67 -4.53
CA ASP A 68 27.56 -14.08 -4.83
C ASP A 68 28.37 -14.19 -6.14
N PRO A 69 29.60 -14.73 -6.10
CA PRO A 69 30.43 -14.89 -7.29
C PRO A 69 29.85 -15.86 -8.34
N ASN A 70 28.86 -16.67 -7.98
CA ASN A 70 28.17 -17.58 -8.91
C ASN A 70 26.98 -16.95 -9.61
N THR A 71 26.61 -15.71 -9.27
CA THR A 71 25.48 -15.01 -9.88
C THR A 71 25.70 -14.78 -11.36
N VAL A 72 24.71 -15.16 -12.16
CA VAL A 72 24.73 -14.98 -13.62
C VAL A 72 24.21 -13.59 -13.93
N TRP A 73 25.11 -12.71 -14.39
CA TRP A 73 24.76 -11.37 -14.83
C TRP A 73 24.24 -11.39 -16.26
N HIS A 74 23.10 -10.74 -16.49
CA HIS A 74 22.52 -10.55 -17.82
C HIS A 74 22.84 -9.17 -18.36
N SER A 75 23.19 -9.08 -19.64
CA SER A 75 23.36 -7.79 -20.30
C SER A 75 22.01 -7.12 -20.53
N HIS A 76 22.02 -5.78 -20.68
CA HIS A 76 20.81 -5.04 -21.02
C HIS A 76 20.18 -5.55 -22.33
N GLU A 77 21.01 -5.88 -23.34
CA GLU A 77 20.55 -6.38 -24.64
C GLU A 77 19.85 -7.74 -24.51
N ASP A 78 20.40 -8.65 -23.71
CA ASP A 78 19.80 -9.98 -23.47
C ASP A 78 18.44 -9.88 -22.80
N VAL A 79 18.32 -9.01 -21.79
CA VAL A 79 17.06 -8.76 -21.06
C VAL A 79 16.01 -8.17 -21.99
N VAL A 80 16.36 -7.17 -22.81
CA VAL A 80 15.44 -6.55 -23.77
C VAL A 80 14.97 -7.57 -24.79
N ALA A 81 15.87 -8.40 -25.32
CA ALA A 81 15.52 -9.45 -26.26
C ALA A 81 14.59 -10.51 -25.64
N ASP A 82 14.78 -10.87 -24.37
CA ASP A 82 13.89 -11.79 -23.67
C ASP A 82 12.51 -11.19 -23.42
N MET A 83 12.43 -9.95 -22.96
CA MET A 83 11.16 -9.25 -22.77
C MET A 83 10.36 -9.12 -24.06
N GLU A 84 11.01 -8.83 -25.19
CA GLU A 84 10.34 -8.78 -26.49
C GLU A 84 9.83 -10.16 -26.91
N ARG A 85 10.60 -11.23 -26.68
CA ARG A 85 10.13 -12.62 -26.90
C ARG A 85 8.88 -12.93 -26.07
N GLN A 86 8.88 -12.57 -24.78
CA GLN A 86 7.72 -12.77 -23.90
C GLN A 86 6.51 -11.97 -24.39
N ARG A 87 6.69 -10.71 -24.78
CA ARG A 87 5.63 -9.85 -25.32
C ARG A 87 4.98 -10.47 -26.56
N GLN A 88 5.79 -10.95 -27.51
CA GLN A 88 5.27 -11.58 -28.73
C GLN A 88 4.47 -12.85 -28.42
N SER A 89 4.92 -13.65 -27.44
CA SER A 89 4.17 -14.81 -26.96
C SER A 89 2.81 -14.43 -26.36
N PHE A 90 2.76 -13.38 -25.55
CA PHE A 90 1.49 -12.90 -24.98
C PHE A 90 0.55 -12.36 -26.05
N LEU A 91 1.05 -11.60 -27.03
CA LEU A 91 0.24 -11.11 -28.15
C LEU A 91 -0.34 -12.25 -28.99
N ALA A 92 0.47 -13.28 -29.27
CA ALA A 92 0.00 -14.47 -29.98
C ALA A 92 -1.11 -15.21 -29.20
N ARG A 93 -0.99 -15.29 -27.86
CA ARG A 93 -2.02 -15.89 -27.00
C ARG A 93 -3.32 -15.11 -27.00
N ILE A 94 -3.25 -13.78 -26.94
CA ILE A 94 -4.44 -12.91 -26.99
C ILE A 94 -5.16 -13.13 -28.32
N LYS A 95 -4.42 -13.08 -29.44
CA LYS A 95 -4.99 -13.29 -30.77
C LYS A 95 -5.58 -14.68 -30.99
N ALA A 96 -5.08 -15.69 -30.29
CA ALA A 96 -5.61 -17.06 -30.37
C ALA A 96 -6.90 -17.29 -29.57
N VAL A 97 -7.32 -16.32 -28.74
CA VAL A 97 -8.55 -16.36 -27.94
C VAL A 97 -9.70 -15.59 -28.62
N GLU A 98 -9.39 -14.73 -29.60
CA GLU A 98 -10.35 -14.06 -30.51
C GLU A 98 -10.77 -14.98 -31.67
#